data_AF-A0A4V4LI02-F1
#
_entry.id   AF-A0A4V4LI02-F1
#
_cell.length_a   1.000
_cell.length_b   1.000
_cell.length_c   1.000
_cell.angle_alpha   90.00
_cell.angle_beta   90.00
_cell.angle_gamma   90.00
#
_symmetry.space_group_name_H-M   'P 1'
#
loop_
_entity.id
_entity.type
_entity.pdbx_description
1 polymer ?
#
loop_
_entity_poly.entity_id
_entity_poly.type
_entity_poly.pdbx_seq_one_letter_code
_entity_poly.pdbx_strand_id
1 'polypeptide(L)'
;MRFSTACVVCTAVIVGQASAQTFQRLGACPTLGCIFPPDQSDFLPGQWFDIRLEAHAPQNGSEVVPGYLTPDEKFTFTIAKDGKPNSAKDAAAYFKIDQPAIERWNFTWYEDLFAQAAKTPSMVKVAAKAYRKVALYEPGNYIATLTYANGSVTQANWTVRDTKISQKAKNVILFVGDGMTTNMITAARLIAHQSVNGKYQTRMAMDKFPVLGHQMTHSIDSFITDSANSATALYTGHKSSVNALGVYADSSPNPLDDPKVQSIAELFHEVRGGGVGIVSTAFIADATPGALTAHTRNRGQYGNVVDSFLNGITNYAWPSWTGPDVLFGGGAEQFIPSSKSFQGKDYYQEFRNKGYNVIQNNTALQAAPTTERSLGIFSVSNMAKWLDRNVYKNNTQIPKTSPDGSSAAAVDQPGLKEMTLKAIDILHKRNPDKGFFLMSEAASIDKMMHTLDYDRALGELLELDDTIKATLKHLEEIG
;
A
#
# COMPACT_ATOMS: atom_id res chain seq x y z
N MET A 1 57.68 -43.83 24.20
CA MET A 1 56.21 -43.93 24.40
C MET A 1 55.60 -42.69 23.75
N ARG A 2 54.94 -42.77 22.57
CA ARG A 2 53.50 -43.12 22.35
C ARG A 2 52.60 -42.25 23.26
N PHE A 3 51.67 -41.40 22.81
CA PHE A 3 50.74 -41.48 21.67
C PHE A 3 50.25 -40.10 21.19
N SER A 4 49.76 -40.13 19.93
CA SER A 4 49.04 -39.13 19.15
C SER A 4 47.69 -38.73 19.74
N THR A 5 47.19 -37.52 19.45
CA THR A 5 45.76 -37.31 19.17
C THR A 5 45.56 -36.17 18.19
N ALA A 6 44.95 -36.52 17.06
CA ALA A 6 44.53 -35.63 15.98
C ALA A 6 43.38 -34.72 16.43
N CYS A 7 43.39 -33.47 15.99
CA CYS A 7 42.20 -32.63 15.98
C CYS A 7 41.84 -32.34 14.51
N VAL A 8 40.75 -32.95 14.07
CA VAL A 8 40.16 -32.78 12.75
C VAL A 8 39.56 -31.38 12.67
N VAL A 9 40.06 -30.55 11.76
CA VAL A 9 39.43 -29.28 11.39
C VAL A 9 38.27 -29.60 10.46
N CYS A 10 37.04 -29.60 10.98
CA CYS A 10 35.84 -29.56 10.15
C CYS A 10 35.55 -28.10 9.78
N THR A 11 36.07 -27.67 8.62
CA THR A 11 35.67 -26.42 7.99
C THR A 11 34.29 -26.60 7.36
N ALA A 12 33.22 -26.27 8.09
CA ALA A 12 31.90 -26.12 7.51
C ALA A 12 31.87 -24.79 6.74
N VAL A 13 32.24 -24.83 5.46
CA VAL A 13 32.03 -23.71 4.54
C VAL A 13 30.56 -23.73 4.14
N ILE A 14 29.70 -23.05 4.90
CA ILE A 14 28.37 -22.69 4.43
C ILE A 14 28.57 -21.46 3.53
N VAL A 15 28.80 -21.70 2.24
CA VAL A 15 28.66 -20.64 1.23
C VAL A 15 27.17 -20.41 1.07
N GLY A 16 26.60 -19.52 1.88
CA GLY A 16 25.33 -18.88 1.52
C GLY A 16 25.60 -18.03 0.29
N GLN A 17 25.21 -18.49 -0.90
CA GLN A 17 25.15 -17.61 -2.06
C GLN A 17 24.03 -16.61 -1.82
N ALA A 18 24.39 -15.44 -1.28
CA ALA A 18 23.55 -14.26 -1.39
C ALA A 18 23.59 -13.81 -2.86
N SER A 19 22.71 -14.38 -3.69
CA SER A 19 22.42 -13.84 -5.02
C SER A 19 21.58 -12.58 -4.80
N ALA A 20 22.25 -11.43 -4.74
CA ALA A 20 21.59 -10.14 -4.93
C ALA A 20 21.33 -9.97 -6.44
N GLN A 21 20.45 -10.80 -7.01
CA GLN A 21 20.02 -10.64 -8.41
C GLN A 21 18.98 -9.52 -8.48
N THR A 22 19.34 -8.43 -9.15
CA THR A 22 18.44 -7.33 -9.51
C THR A 22 17.49 -7.68 -10.66
N PHE A 23 17.68 -8.85 -11.27
CA PHE A 23 16.86 -9.40 -12.35
C PHE A 23 16.29 -10.73 -11.86
N GLN A 24 15.22 -10.65 -11.09
CA GLN A 24 14.43 -11.82 -10.73
C GLN A 24 13.25 -11.90 -11.69
N ARG A 25 12.85 -13.11 -12.08
CA ARG A 25 11.66 -13.33 -12.89
C ARG A 25 10.41 -12.72 -12.25
N LEU A 26 10.23 -12.96 -10.96
CA LEU A 26 9.20 -12.39 -10.08
C LEU A 26 9.75 -12.39 -8.65
N GLY A 27 9.57 -11.30 -7.90
CA GLY A 27 10.25 -11.11 -6.61
C GLY A 27 9.83 -12.07 -5.48
N ALA A 28 8.70 -12.76 -5.63
CA ALA A 28 8.22 -13.78 -4.69
C ALA A 28 8.29 -15.21 -5.26
N CYS A 29 9.12 -15.41 -6.30
CA CYS A 29 9.31 -16.69 -6.98
C CYS A 29 10.79 -17.09 -7.00
N PRO A 30 11.36 -17.56 -5.88
CA PRO A 30 12.79 -17.89 -5.80
C PRO A 30 13.19 -19.10 -6.67
N THR A 31 12.21 -19.94 -7.05
CA THR A 31 12.38 -21.07 -7.96
C THR A 31 11.29 -21.06 -9.03
N LEU A 32 11.07 -22.20 -9.71
CA LEU A 32 10.01 -22.35 -10.72
C LEU A 32 8.59 -22.50 -10.13
N GLY A 33 8.46 -22.74 -8.82
CA GLY A 33 7.17 -22.80 -8.14
C GLY A 33 7.00 -21.57 -7.24
N CYS A 34 5.94 -20.80 -7.47
CA CYS A 34 5.65 -19.57 -6.73
C CYS A 34 4.52 -19.78 -5.73
N ILE A 35 4.67 -19.19 -4.54
CA ILE A 35 3.60 -19.08 -3.54
C ILE A 35 3.46 -17.61 -3.18
N PHE A 36 2.27 -17.08 -3.39
CA PHE A 36 1.85 -15.78 -2.86
C PHE A 36 0.73 -16.04 -1.85
N PRO A 37 0.77 -15.49 -0.61
CA PRO A 37 1.85 -14.69 -0.02
C PRO A 37 3.19 -15.44 0.10
N PRO A 38 4.34 -14.76 -0.08
CA PRO A 38 5.66 -15.41 -0.05
C PRO A 38 6.02 -15.94 1.34
N ASP A 39 7.13 -16.67 1.40
CA ASP A 39 7.77 -17.08 2.66
C ASP A 39 7.97 -15.87 3.60
N GLN A 40 7.91 -16.13 4.91
CA GLN A 40 8.04 -15.12 5.98
C GLN A 40 6.94 -14.04 5.96
N SER A 41 5.75 -14.39 5.46
CA SER A 41 4.57 -13.53 5.58
C SER A 41 3.91 -13.68 6.94
N ASP A 42 3.51 -12.56 7.54
CA ASP A 42 2.78 -12.51 8.80
C ASP A 42 1.32 -12.15 8.58
N PHE A 43 0.42 -12.69 9.39
CA PHE A 43 -1.02 -12.45 9.30
C PHE A 43 -1.58 -12.09 10.66
N LEU A 44 -2.64 -11.29 10.65
CA LEU A 44 -3.54 -11.19 11.80
C LEU A 44 -4.56 -12.34 11.76
N PRO A 45 -4.99 -12.87 12.92
CA PRO A 45 -6.07 -13.84 12.98
C PRO A 45 -7.33 -13.33 12.27
N GLY A 46 -7.78 -14.07 11.25
CA GLY A 46 -8.98 -13.75 10.48
C GLY A 46 -8.79 -12.71 9.37
N GLN A 47 -7.59 -12.14 9.18
CA GLN A 47 -7.33 -11.23 8.06
C GLN A 47 -7.49 -11.95 6.73
N TRP A 48 -8.24 -11.34 5.81
CA TRP A 48 -8.46 -11.91 4.48
C TRP A 48 -7.28 -11.65 3.55
N PHE A 49 -6.98 -12.66 2.74
CA PHE A 49 -6.00 -12.59 1.66
C PHE A 49 -6.34 -13.59 0.55
N ASP A 50 -5.76 -13.40 -0.61
CA ASP A 50 -5.75 -14.40 -1.69
C ASP A 50 -4.44 -15.19 -1.65
N ILE A 51 -4.51 -16.45 -2.07
CA ILE A 51 -3.33 -17.25 -2.39
C ILE A 51 -3.25 -17.39 -3.90
N ARG A 52 -2.09 -17.07 -4.50
CA ARG A 52 -1.77 -17.41 -5.90
C ARG A 52 -0.62 -18.40 -5.92
N LEU A 53 -0.79 -19.44 -6.74
CA LEU A 53 0.24 -20.43 -7.03
C LEU A 53 0.56 -20.37 -8.52
N GLU A 54 1.84 -20.41 -8.87
CA GLU A 54 2.29 -20.47 -10.26
C GLU A 54 3.37 -21.54 -10.41
N ALA A 55 3.23 -22.40 -11.41
CA ALA A 55 4.25 -23.33 -11.87
C ALA A 55 4.80 -22.83 -13.21
N HIS A 56 6.08 -22.47 -13.22
CA HIS A 56 6.76 -21.85 -14.35
C HIS A 56 7.58 -22.85 -15.14
N ALA A 57 7.41 -22.89 -16.45
CA ALA A 57 8.26 -23.62 -17.38
C ALA A 57 8.95 -22.62 -18.33
N PRO A 58 10.20 -22.19 -18.02
CA PRO A 58 11.00 -21.36 -18.93
C PRO A 58 11.29 -22.10 -20.25
N GLN A 59 11.20 -21.39 -21.37
CA GLN A 59 11.41 -21.97 -22.70
C GLN A 59 12.78 -21.67 -23.30
N ASN A 60 13.44 -20.62 -22.81
CA ASN A 60 14.78 -20.18 -23.19
C ASN A 60 15.43 -19.49 -21.97
N GLY A 61 16.71 -19.17 -22.12
CA GLY A 61 17.48 -18.50 -21.08
C GLY A 61 18.04 -19.45 -20.01
N SER A 62 18.57 -18.88 -18.93
CA SER A 62 19.35 -19.58 -17.91
C SER A 62 18.52 -20.48 -16.99
N GLU A 63 17.20 -20.26 -16.92
CA GLU A 63 16.29 -21.02 -16.03
C GLU A 63 15.60 -22.22 -16.72
N VAL A 64 15.97 -22.57 -17.96
CA VAL A 64 15.39 -23.73 -18.65
C VAL A 64 15.77 -25.03 -17.95
N VAL A 65 14.77 -25.85 -17.66
CA VAL A 65 14.97 -27.21 -17.14
C VAL A 65 14.78 -28.22 -18.28
N PRO A 66 15.81 -29.02 -18.63
CA PRO A 66 15.70 -30.02 -19.68
C PRO A 66 14.53 -30.98 -19.46
N GLY A 67 13.67 -31.12 -20.46
CA GLY A 67 12.47 -31.98 -20.39
C GLY A 67 11.26 -31.35 -19.69
N TYR A 68 11.37 -30.15 -19.12
CA TYR A 68 10.27 -29.45 -18.46
C TYR A 68 9.90 -28.16 -19.22
N LEU A 69 9.26 -28.35 -20.39
CA LEU A 69 8.85 -27.25 -21.29
C LEU A 69 7.34 -26.97 -21.24
N THR A 70 6.59 -27.76 -20.48
CA THR A 70 5.15 -27.55 -20.23
C THR A 70 4.99 -27.43 -18.72
N PRO A 71 4.36 -26.35 -18.21
CA PRO A 71 4.19 -26.18 -16.79
C PRO A 71 3.32 -27.32 -16.24
N ASP A 72 3.65 -27.79 -15.04
CA ASP A 72 2.84 -28.79 -14.37
C ASP A 72 1.45 -28.21 -14.05
N GLU A 73 0.39 -28.90 -14.46
CA GLU A 73 -1.00 -28.50 -14.17
C GLU A 73 -1.61 -29.32 -13.02
N LYS A 74 -0.90 -30.36 -12.58
CA LYS A 74 -1.30 -31.30 -11.53
C LYS A 74 -0.55 -31.05 -10.22
N PHE A 75 0.08 -29.87 -10.07
CA PHE A 75 0.71 -29.48 -8.82
C PHE A 75 -0.30 -29.54 -7.67
N THR A 76 0.22 -29.84 -6.48
CA THR A 76 -0.57 -29.94 -5.25
C THR A 76 -0.14 -28.85 -4.29
N PHE A 77 -1.08 -28.40 -3.45
CA PHE A 77 -0.81 -27.37 -2.46
C PHE A 77 -1.44 -27.72 -1.13
N THR A 78 -0.61 -27.76 -0.10
CA THR A 78 -1.02 -28.17 1.24
C THR A 78 -0.67 -27.12 2.28
N ILE A 79 -1.50 -27.02 3.31
CA ILE A 79 -1.28 -26.19 4.49
C ILE A 79 -1.16 -27.11 5.70
N ALA A 80 -0.10 -26.93 6.49
CA ALA A 80 0.10 -27.61 7.76
C ALA A 80 0.35 -26.58 8.87
N LYS A 81 -0.09 -26.87 10.10
CA LYS A 81 0.34 -26.10 11.27
C LYS A 81 1.67 -26.68 11.74
N ASP A 82 2.67 -25.82 11.95
CA ASP A 82 4.01 -26.23 12.35
C ASP A 82 3.99 -27.05 13.66
N GLY A 83 4.91 -28.00 13.79
CA GLY A 83 4.98 -28.95 14.90
C GLY A 83 3.91 -30.07 14.88
N LYS A 84 3.07 -30.15 13.83
CA LYS A 84 2.09 -31.24 13.63
C LYS A 84 2.24 -31.89 12.24
N PRO A 85 3.18 -32.85 12.06
CA PRO A 85 3.53 -33.42 10.76
C PRO A 85 2.36 -34.06 9.99
N ASN A 86 1.42 -34.67 10.72
CA ASN A 86 0.23 -35.30 10.13
C ASN A 86 -0.94 -34.32 9.93
N SER A 87 -0.71 -33.01 10.06
CA SER A 87 -1.76 -31.98 9.91
C SER A 87 -1.85 -31.37 8.52
N ALA A 88 -0.95 -31.75 7.61
CA ALA A 88 -0.98 -31.27 6.23
C ALA A 88 -2.31 -31.62 5.57
N LYS A 89 -3.01 -30.60 5.08
CA LYS A 89 -4.28 -30.73 4.36
C LYS A 89 -4.16 -30.04 3.02
N ASP A 90 -4.80 -30.60 2.01
CA ASP A 90 -5.07 -29.88 0.77
C ASP A 90 -5.70 -28.52 1.08
N ALA A 91 -5.24 -27.46 0.40
CA ALA A 91 -5.63 -26.10 0.75
C ALA A 91 -7.13 -25.83 0.54
N ALA A 92 -7.75 -26.38 -0.51
CA ALA A 92 -9.18 -26.22 -0.73
C ALA A 92 -9.98 -26.88 0.40
N ALA A 93 -9.57 -28.09 0.81
CA ALA A 93 -10.16 -28.77 1.96
C ALA A 93 -9.91 -28.03 3.29
N TYR A 94 -8.73 -27.42 3.49
CA TYR A 94 -8.41 -26.64 4.68
C TYR A 94 -9.31 -25.40 4.80
N PHE A 95 -9.44 -24.63 3.72
CA PHE A 95 -10.25 -23.41 3.68
C PHE A 95 -11.75 -23.66 3.43
N LYS A 96 -12.14 -24.92 3.18
CA LYS A 96 -13.52 -25.34 2.87
C LYS A 96 -14.09 -24.60 1.66
N ILE A 97 -13.28 -24.51 0.61
CA ILE A 97 -13.68 -23.96 -0.69
C ILE A 97 -13.55 -25.03 -1.76
N ASP A 98 -14.16 -24.78 -2.93
CA ASP A 98 -13.94 -25.63 -4.09
C ASP A 98 -12.52 -25.48 -4.63
N GLN A 99 -12.01 -26.54 -5.25
CA GLN A 99 -10.70 -26.51 -5.89
C GLN A 99 -10.70 -25.47 -7.03
N PRO A 100 -9.77 -24.49 -7.01
CA PRO A 100 -9.68 -23.51 -8.07
C PRO A 100 -9.36 -24.16 -9.42
N ALA A 101 -9.95 -23.62 -10.49
CA ALA A 101 -9.63 -24.00 -11.85
C ALA A 101 -8.17 -23.64 -12.18
N ILE A 102 -7.56 -24.44 -13.06
CA ILE A 102 -6.22 -24.16 -13.58
C ILE A 102 -6.29 -23.02 -14.62
N GLU A 103 -5.48 -22.01 -14.44
CA GLU A 103 -5.29 -20.89 -15.35
C GLU A 103 -3.97 -21.05 -16.11
N ARG A 104 -3.87 -20.47 -17.31
CA ARG A 104 -2.70 -20.58 -18.19
C ARG A 104 -2.42 -19.29 -18.92
N TRP A 105 -1.15 -18.90 -18.96
CA TRP A 105 -0.67 -17.79 -19.76
C TRP A 105 0.83 -17.92 -19.99
N ASN A 106 1.37 -17.00 -20.79
CA ASN A 106 2.79 -16.84 -21.00
C ASN A 106 3.17 -15.41 -20.61
N PHE A 107 4.38 -15.25 -20.09
CA PHE A 107 4.98 -13.93 -19.90
C PHE A 107 6.45 -13.95 -20.28
N THR A 108 7.05 -12.76 -20.29
CA THR A 108 8.45 -12.57 -20.64
C THR A 108 9.15 -11.71 -19.61
N TRP A 109 10.42 -11.97 -19.36
CA TRP A 109 11.27 -11.16 -18.49
C TRP A 109 12.69 -11.07 -19.06
N TYR A 110 13.49 -10.12 -18.57
CA TYR A 110 14.89 -9.97 -18.98
C TYR A 110 15.80 -10.47 -17.85
N GLU A 111 16.69 -11.41 -18.18
CA GLU A 111 17.59 -12.04 -17.19
C GLU A 111 18.71 -11.11 -16.71
N ASP A 112 19.05 -10.11 -17.52
CA ASP A 112 20.03 -9.08 -17.20
C ASP A 112 19.86 -7.84 -18.09
N LEU A 113 20.69 -6.83 -17.84
CA LEU A 113 20.76 -5.59 -18.63
C LEU A 113 21.18 -5.83 -20.09
N PHE A 114 21.97 -6.86 -20.38
CA PHE A 114 22.41 -7.15 -21.75
C PHE A 114 21.29 -7.75 -22.57
N ALA A 115 20.51 -8.69 -22.01
CA ALA A 115 19.31 -9.23 -22.59
C ALA A 115 18.26 -8.12 -22.82
N GLN A 116 18.13 -7.20 -21.86
CA GLN A 116 17.26 -6.02 -22.01
C GLN A 116 17.73 -5.11 -23.16
N ALA A 117 19.03 -4.77 -23.20
CA ALA A 117 19.60 -3.93 -24.25
C ALA A 117 19.51 -4.58 -25.64
N ALA A 118 19.70 -5.91 -25.71
CA ALA A 118 19.58 -6.70 -26.93
C ALA A 118 18.12 -6.98 -27.32
N LYS A 119 17.14 -6.67 -26.44
CA LYS A 119 15.71 -7.00 -26.61
C LYS A 119 15.48 -8.49 -26.81
N THR A 120 16.19 -9.33 -26.07
CA THR A 120 16.11 -10.79 -26.10
C THR A 120 15.53 -11.32 -24.80
N PRO A 121 14.22 -11.22 -24.56
CA PRO A 121 13.63 -11.67 -23.31
C PRO A 121 13.55 -13.19 -23.22
N SER A 122 13.56 -13.69 -21.99
CA SER A 122 13.23 -15.08 -21.68
C SER A 122 11.72 -15.24 -21.55
N MET A 123 11.18 -16.26 -22.22
CA MET A 123 9.76 -16.60 -22.20
C MET A 123 9.48 -17.71 -21.20
N VAL A 124 8.40 -17.55 -20.45
CA VAL A 124 7.93 -18.49 -19.44
C VAL A 124 6.47 -18.86 -19.70
N LYS A 125 6.19 -20.17 -19.75
CA LYS A 125 4.82 -20.70 -19.73
C LYS A 125 4.39 -20.94 -18.29
N VAL A 126 3.15 -20.60 -17.96
CA VAL A 126 2.63 -20.64 -16.59
C VAL A 126 1.37 -21.50 -16.52
N ALA A 127 1.30 -22.34 -15.49
CA ALA A 127 0.06 -22.92 -15.00
C ALA A 127 -0.17 -22.41 -13.57
N ALA A 128 -1.38 -21.96 -13.27
CA ALA A 128 -1.66 -21.27 -12.00
C ALA A 128 -3.00 -21.64 -11.38
N LYS A 129 -3.12 -21.43 -10.07
CA LYS A 129 -4.38 -21.51 -9.31
C LYS A 129 -4.48 -20.34 -8.36
N ALA A 130 -5.69 -19.84 -8.13
CA ALA A 130 -5.95 -18.79 -7.16
C ALA A 130 -7.02 -19.18 -6.14
N TYR A 131 -6.68 -19.14 -4.86
CA TYR A 131 -7.62 -19.32 -3.75
C TYR A 131 -8.00 -17.93 -3.27
N ARG A 132 -9.26 -17.52 -3.48
CA ARG A 132 -9.69 -16.15 -3.25
C ARG A 132 -10.31 -16.00 -1.85
N LYS A 133 -10.00 -14.89 -1.17
CA LYS A 133 -10.57 -14.48 0.12
C LYS A 133 -10.58 -15.60 1.16
N VAL A 134 -9.40 -16.10 1.47
CA VAL A 134 -9.17 -17.06 2.55
C VAL A 134 -8.65 -16.35 3.81
N ALA A 135 -8.66 -17.03 4.96
CA ALA A 135 -8.11 -16.52 6.21
C ALA A 135 -7.57 -17.65 7.10
N LEU A 136 -6.58 -17.30 7.92
CA LEU A 136 -6.06 -18.14 9.00
C LEU A 136 -6.51 -17.57 10.35
N TYR A 137 -7.18 -18.38 11.18
CA TYR A 137 -7.81 -17.90 12.41
C TYR A 137 -7.05 -18.23 13.70
N GLU A 138 -6.29 -19.33 13.72
CA GLU A 138 -5.57 -19.72 14.92
C GLU A 138 -4.17 -19.12 14.89
N PRO A 139 -3.71 -18.46 15.97
CA PRO A 139 -2.32 -18.07 16.10
C PRO A 139 -1.36 -19.27 15.99
N GLY A 140 -0.17 -19.01 15.48
CA GLY A 140 0.91 -19.98 15.31
C GLY A 140 1.56 -19.95 13.93
N ASN A 141 2.53 -20.84 13.74
CA ASN A 141 3.26 -20.96 12.48
C ASN A 141 2.58 -21.99 11.57
N TYR A 142 2.58 -21.70 10.28
CA TYR A 142 2.00 -22.52 9.22
C TYR A 142 3.04 -22.73 8.13
N ILE A 143 3.02 -23.93 7.55
CA ILE A 143 3.86 -24.29 6.40
C ILE A 143 2.93 -24.53 5.22
N ALA A 144 3.02 -23.64 4.23
CA ALA A 144 2.37 -23.77 2.94
C ALA A 144 3.34 -24.44 1.96
N THR A 145 2.95 -25.59 1.42
CA THR A 145 3.83 -26.41 0.57
C THR A 145 3.22 -26.60 -0.81
N LEU A 146 3.87 -26.05 -1.84
CA LEU A 146 3.59 -26.30 -3.25
C LEU A 146 4.50 -27.42 -3.74
N THR A 147 3.93 -28.52 -4.20
CA THR A 147 4.66 -29.60 -4.86
C THR A 147 4.29 -29.62 -6.34
N TYR A 148 5.28 -29.49 -7.20
CA TYR A 148 5.11 -29.33 -8.64
C TYR A 148 6.20 -30.08 -9.41
N ALA A 149 5.97 -30.28 -10.70
CA ALA A 149 6.81 -31.11 -11.55
C ALA A 149 7.02 -32.51 -10.92
N ASN A 150 8.11 -33.20 -11.27
CA ASN A 150 8.43 -34.53 -10.75
C ASN A 150 8.99 -34.48 -9.31
N GLY A 151 8.29 -33.80 -8.39
CA GLY A 151 8.61 -33.78 -6.95
C GLY A 151 9.36 -32.53 -6.45
N SER A 152 9.48 -31.47 -7.24
CA SER A 152 10.01 -30.19 -6.78
C SER A 152 9.08 -29.57 -5.74
N VAL A 153 9.65 -28.85 -4.79
CA VAL A 153 8.90 -28.27 -3.68
C VAL A 153 9.28 -26.80 -3.47
N THR A 154 8.27 -25.95 -3.33
CA THR A 154 8.41 -24.60 -2.77
C THR A 154 7.65 -24.57 -1.44
N GLN A 155 8.26 -24.01 -0.40
CA GLN A 155 7.63 -23.82 0.91
C GLN A 155 7.59 -22.35 1.28
N ALA A 156 6.49 -21.94 1.91
CA ALA A 156 6.33 -20.65 2.54
C ALA A 156 5.91 -20.84 4.00
N ASN A 157 6.70 -20.27 4.91
CA ASN A 157 6.43 -20.23 6.33
C ASN A 157 5.63 -18.97 6.63
N TRP A 158 4.45 -19.15 7.18
CA TRP A 158 3.53 -18.08 7.52
C TRP A 158 3.31 -18.02 9.03
N THR A 159 3.29 -16.82 9.59
CA THR A 159 3.05 -16.62 11.03
C THR A 159 1.72 -15.92 11.25
N VAL A 160 0.79 -16.57 11.94
CA VAL A 160 -0.42 -15.90 12.43
C VAL A 160 -0.12 -15.37 13.83
N ARG A 161 -0.09 -14.04 13.97
CA ARG A 161 0.32 -13.36 15.20
C ARG A 161 -0.67 -13.58 16.34
N ASP A 162 -0.16 -13.75 17.55
CA ASP A 162 -0.99 -13.76 18.77
C ASP A 162 -1.39 -12.32 19.12
N THR A 163 -2.68 -12.01 18.99
CA THR A 163 -3.23 -10.66 19.19
C THR A 163 -3.74 -10.43 20.62
N LYS A 164 -2.92 -10.76 21.62
CA LYS A 164 -3.19 -10.37 23.02
C LYS A 164 -3.06 -8.85 23.17
N ILE A 165 -4.19 -8.16 23.10
CA ILE A 165 -4.27 -6.70 23.22
C ILE A 165 -4.66 -6.32 24.65
N SER A 166 -3.82 -5.56 25.34
CA SER A 166 -4.09 -5.03 26.70
C SER A 166 -4.82 -3.68 26.67
N GLN A 167 -4.65 -2.87 25.61
CA GLN A 167 -5.29 -1.58 25.44
C GLN A 167 -5.82 -1.43 24.01
N LYS A 168 -7.07 -0.99 23.86
CA LYS A 168 -7.74 -0.87 22.57
C LYS A 168 -7.86 0.60 22.19
N ALA A 169 -7.26 0.99 21.07
CA ALA A 169 -7.52 2.28 20.45
C ALA A 169 -8.92 2.28 19.81
N LYS A 170 -9.69 3.34 20.05
CA LYS A 170 -10.98 3.59 19.39
C LYS A 170 -10.78 4.32 18.06
N ASN A 171 -9.89 5.31 18.06
CA ASN A 171 -9.55 6.12 16.91
C ASN A 171 -8.06 5.96 16.60
N VAL A 172 -7.71 5.97 15.31
CA VAL A 172 -6.33 5.98 14.83
C VAL A 172 -6.18 7.08 13.80
N ILE A 173 -5.18 7.94 13.97
CA ILE A 173 -4.79 8.94 12.98
C ILE A 173 -3.36 8.63 12.56
N LEU A 174 -3.16 8.33 11.28
CA LEU A 174 -1.88 8.07 10.67
C LEU A 174 -1.46 9.27 9.82
N PHE A 175 -0.41 9.96 10.24
CA PHE A 175 0.22 11.00 9.46
C PHE A 175 1.32 10.41 8.58
N VAL A 176 1.30 10.75 7.28
CA VAL A 176 2.31 10.34 6.32
C VAL A 176 2.99 11.58 5.74
N GLY A 177 4.29 11.70 5.93
CA GLY A 177 5.12 12.62 5.14
C GLY A 177 5.79 11.83 4.03
N ASP A 178 5.30 11.92 2.80
CA ASP A 178 5.87 11.16 1.68
C ASP A 178 7.32 11.62 1.45
N GLY A 179 8.24 10.68 1.27
CA GLY A 179 9.67 10.96 1.11
C GLY A 179 10.36 11.61 2.33
N MET A 180 9.68 11.72 3.48
CA MET A 180 10.17 12.46 4.64
C MET A 180 11.28 11.71 5.39
N THR A 181 12.54 11.98 5.04
CA THR A 181 13.70 11.40 5.73
C THR A 181 14.00 12.08 7.08
N THR A 182 14.75 11.40 7.94
CA THR A 182 15.21 11.95 9.23
C THR A 182 16.06 13.22 9.08
N ASN A 183 16.78 13.34 7.96
CA ASN A 183 17.58 14.53 7.65
C ASN A 183 16.70 15.73 7.34
N MET A 184 15.57 15.53 6.65
CA MET A 184 14.60 16.58 6.37
C MET A 184 13.89 17.06 7.63
N ILE A 185 13.53 16.15 8.54
CA ILE A 185 12.99 16.50 9.86
C ILE A 185 13.98 17.41 10.61
N THR A 186 15.28 17.09 10.55
CA THR A 186 16.32 17.91 11.17
C THR A 186 16.45 19.29 10.51
N ALA A 187 16.42 19.34 9.17
CA ALA A 187 16.45 20.60 8.42
C ALA A 187 15.24 21.48 8.75
N ALA A 188 14.02 20.91 8.75
CA ALA A 188 12.79 21.60 9.13
C ALA A 188 12.87 22.16 10.55
N ARG A 189 13.38 21.37 11.50
CA ARG A 189 13.59 21.81 12.89
C ARG A 189 14.51 23.03 12.96
N LEU A 190 15.59 23.04 12.18
CA LEU A 190 16.57 24.12 12.17
C LEU A 190 16.01 25.43 11.59
N ILE A 191 15.12 25.37 10.60
CA ILE A 191 14.54 26.58 10.00
C ILE A 191 13.35 27.12 10.80
N ALA A 192 12.55 26.25 11.43
CA ALA A 192 11.33 26.66 12.11
C ALA A 192 11.55 27.04 13.58
N HIS A 193 12.61 26.53 14.20
CA HIS A 193 12.85 26.73 15.63
C HIS A 193 14.19 27.42 15.88
N GLN A 194 14.14 28.51 16.64
CA GLN A 194 15.33 29.25 17.04
C GLN A 194 16.31 28.35 17.80
N SER A 195 17.60 28.47 17.48
CA SER A 195 18.70 27.90 18.24
C SER A 195 19.48 29.01 18.93
N VAL A 196 19.67 28.90 20.25
CA VAL A 196 20.48 29.83 21.05
C VAL A 196 21.50 28.99 21.82
N ASN A 197 22.78 29.39 21.76
CA ASN A 197 23.89 28.68 22.40
C ASN A 197 23.94 27.18 22.03
N GLY A 198 23.61 26.84 20.78
CA GLY A 198 23.61 25.45 20.30
C GLY A 198 22.45 24.59 20.78
N LYS A 199 21.40 25.19 21.38
CA LYS A 199 20.20 24.48 21.86
C LYS A 199 18.94 24.98 21.16
N TYR A 200 18.13 24.03 20.69
CA TYR A 200 16.77 24.30 20.21
C TYR A 200 15.94 24.92 21.34
N GLN A 201 15.32 26.07 21.08
CA GLN A 201 14.47 26.76 22.06
C GLN A 201 13.06 26.18 22.10
N THR A 202 12.61 25.59 21.00
CA THR A 202 11.34 24.87 20.89
C THR A 202 11.54 23.64 20.00
N ARG A 203 10.60 22.70 20.05
CA ARG A 203 10.60 21.48 19.24
C ARG A 203 9.35 21.46 18.35
N MET A 204 9.45 20.73 17.23
CA MET A 204 8.31 20.41 16.38
C MET A 204 7.28 19.59 17.17
N ALA A 205 6.01 19.58 16.76
CA ALA A 205 4.98 18.77 17.41
C ALA A 205 5.30 17.27 17.30
N MET A 206 5.81 16.81 16.15
CA MET A 206 6.23 15.40 15.98
C MET A 206 7.35 14.98 16.93
N ASP A 207 8.22 15.91 17.35
CA ASP A 207 9.33 15.64 18.29
C ASP A 207 8.85 15.39 19.73
N LYS A 208 7.57 15.65 20.02
CA LYS A 208 6.98 15.50 21.35
C LYS A 208 6.33 14.14 21.56
N PHE A 209 6.24 13.31 20.52
CA PHE A 209 5.73 11.95 20.67
C PHE A 209 6.64 11.12 21.59
N PRO A 210 6.04 10.30 22.48
CA PRO A 210 6.79 9.63 23.54
C PRO A 210 7.61 8.42 23.03
N VAL A 211 7.30 7.93 21.83
CA VAL A 211 7.92 6.75 21.23
C VAL A 211 8.47 7.10 19.87
N LEU A 212 9.71 6.69 19.63
CA LEU A 212 10.40 6.79 18.35
C LEU A 212 10.85 5.39 17.94
N GLY A 213 10.64 5.05 16.67
CA GLY A 213 11.07 3.79 16.07
C GLY A 213 11.73 4.03 14.71
N HIS A 214 12.54 3.06 14.28
CA HIS A 214 13.10 3.00 12.93
C HIS A 214 12.51 1.82 12.18
N GLN A 215 12.22 2.02 10.89
CA GLN A 215 11.62 1.01 10.03
C GLN A 215 12.46 0.77 8.78
N MET A 216 12.62 -0.50 8.41
CA MET A 216 13.21 -0.88 7.13
C MET A 216 12.16 -0.89 6.02
N THR A 217 12.42 -0.15 4.95
CA THR A 217 11.43 0.15 3.91
C THR A 217 11.63 -0.63 2.61
N HIS A 218 12.64 -1.51 2.51
CA HIS A 218 12.81 -2.37 1.34
C HIS A 218 11.54 -3.15 1.01
N SER A 219 11.36 -3.48 -0.26
CA SER A 219 10.19 -4.14 -0.81
C SER A 219 10.53 -5.57 -1.27
N ILE A 220 9.58 -6.26 -1.90
CA ILE A 220 9.83 -7.63 -2.39
C ILE A 220 10.92 -7.65 -3.47
N ASP A 221 10.91 -6.68 -4.38
CA ASP A 221 11.74 -6.66 -5.58
C ASP A 221 12.67 -5.44 -5.70
N SER A 222 12.69 -4.57 -4.69
CA SER A 222 13.57 -3.40 -4.66
C SER A 222 14.00 -3.01 -3.24
N PHE A 223 15.28 -2.67 -3.08
CA PHE A 223 15.79 -2.04 -1.86
C PHE A 223 15.25 -0.62 -1.67
N ILE A 224 14.96 0.08 -2.77
CA ILE A 224 14.39 1.44 -2.78
C ILE A 224 12.93 1.31 -3.23
N THR A 225 12.04 1.39 -2.26
CA THR A 225 10.58 1.33 -2.46
C THR A 225 10.08 2.54 -3.25
N ASP A 226 8.93 2.41 -3.92
CA ASP A 226 8.13 3.57 -4.34
C ASP A 226 7.00 3.81 -3.33
N SER A 227 6.18 4.86 -3.52
CA SER A 227 5.07 5.14 -2.61
C SER A 227 4.01 4.01 -2.60
N ALA A 228 3.85 3.24 -3.69
CA ALA A 228 2.82 2.21 -3.79
C ALA A 228 3.09 1.00 -2.88
N ASN A 229 4.24 0.36 -3.03
CA ASN A 229 4.56 -0.82 -2.22
C ASN A 229 4.86 -0.48 -0.75
N SER A 230 5.36 0.72 -0.47
CA SER A 230 5.52 1.19 0.92
C SER A 230 4.17 1.46 1.59
N ALA A 231 3.23 2.13 0.91
CA ALA A 231 1.87 2.32 1.41
C ALA A 231 1.14 0.98 1.59
N THR A 232 1.26 0.06 0.63
CA THR A 232 0.74 -1.31 0.77
C THR A 232 1.27 -1.99 2.03
N ALA A 233 2.57 -1.89 2.30
CA ALA A 233 3.15 -2.47 3.51
C ALA A 233 2.61 -1.82 4.79
N LEU A 234 2.43 -0.50 4.81
CA LEU A 234 1.86 0.22 5.96
C LEU A 234 0.40 -0.18 6.23
N TYR A 235 -0.39 -0.42 5.18
CA TYR A 235 -1.83 -0.64 5.33
C TYR A 235 -2.21 -2.10 5.44
N THR A 236 -1.46 -3.02 4.85
CA THR A 236 -1.79 -4.46 4.88
C THR A 236 -0.96 -5.21 5.91
N GLY A 237 0.24 -4.70 6.25
CA GLY A 237 1.25 -5.45 7.00
C GLY A 237 2.14 -6.34 6.12
N HIS A 238 1.93 -6.35 4.80
CA HIS A 238 2.64 -7.21 3.86
C HIS A 238 3.49 -6.39 2.88
N LYS A 239 4.76 -6.78 2.72
CA LYS A 239 5.62 -6.23 1.67
C LYS A 239 5.02 -6.52 0.29
N SER A 240 5.26 -5.63 -0.66
CA SER A 240 4.74 -5.74 -2.03
C SER A 240 5.81 -5.34 -3.05
N SER A 241 5.47 -5.42 -4.34
CA SER A 241 6.32 -5.08 -5.49
C SER A 241 6.12 -3.63 -5.92
N VAL A 242 7.16 -2.99 -6.46
CA VAL A 242 7.09 -1.61 -6.96
C VAL A 242 5.85 -1.39 -7.85
N ASN A 243 5.14 -0.26 -7.65
CA ASN A 243 3.86 0.12 -8.25
C ASN A 243 2.60 -0.59 -7.71
N ALA A 244 2.72 -1.63 -6.90
CA ALA A 244 1.56 -2.39 -6.45
C ALA A 244 0.86 -1.76 -5.23
N LEU A 245 -0.47 -1.72 -5.30
CA LEU A 245 -1.41 -1.28 -4.28
C LEU A 245 -2.20 -2.50 -3.79
N GLY A 246 -2.07 -2.87 -2.51
CA GLY A 246 -2.93 -3.88 -1.86
C GLY A 246 -2.81 -5.32 -2.38
N VAL A 247 -1.80 -5.64 -3.19
CA VAL A 247 -1.62 -6.96 -3.83
C VAL A 247 -0.17 -7.42 -3.77
N TYR A 248 0.08 -8.70 -4.01
CA TYR A 248 1.37 -9.17 -4.48
C TYR A 248 1.38 -9.26 -6.00
N ALA A 249 2.35 -8.65 -6.67
CA ALA A 249 2.42 -8.70 -8.13
C ALA A 249 2.76 -10.12 -8.61
N ASP A 250 1.86 -10.70 -9.40
CA ASP A 250 2.02 -12.03 -10.01
C ASP A 250 2.38 -11.91 -11.51
N SER A 251 2.44 -13.04 -12.24
CA SER A 251 2.83 -13.03 -13.66
C SER A 251 1.66 -12.91 -14.64
N SER A 252 0.43 -12.81 -14.14
CA SER A 252 -0.76 -12.75 -14.99
C SER A 252 -0.70 -11.54 -15.93
N PRO A 253 -1.50 -11.47 -17.00
CA PRO A 253 -1.58 -10.27 -17.83
C PRO A 253 -2.46 -9.15 -17.24
N ASN A 254 -3.42 -9.47 -16.37
CA ASN A 254 -4.39 -8.49 -15.86
C ASN A 254 -3.94 -7.89 -14.51
N PRO A 255 -3.65 -6.58 -14.42
CA PRO A 255 -3.13 -5.97 -13.20
C PRO A 255 -4.13 -5.86 -12.05
N LEU A 256 -5.37 -6.33 -12.24
CA LEU A 256 -6.43 -6.32 -11.23
C LEU A 256 -6.71 -7.72 -10.66
N ASP A 257 -6.09 -8.77 -11.21
CA ASP A 257 -6.34 -10.16 -10.79
C ASP A 257 -5.32 -10.69 -9.78
N ASP A 258 -4.26 -9.92 -9.51
CA ASP A 258 -3.20 -10.24 -8.58
C ASP A 258 -3.75 -10.64 -7.20
N PRO A 259 -3.07 -11.54 -6.46
CA PRO A 259 -3.46 -11.95 -5.12
C PRO A 259 -3.49 -10.76 -4.15
N LYS A 260 -4.67 -10.54 -3.56
CA LYS A 260 -5.01 -9.37 -2.73
C LYS A 260 -4.74 -9.63 -1.25
N VAL A 261 -4.49 -8.57 -0.49
CA VAL A 261 -4.37 -8.62 0.98
C VAL A 261 -5.23 -7.53 1.58
N GLN A 262 -6.08 -7.89 2.54
CA GLN A 262 -6.98 -6.95 3.20
C GLN A 262 -6.23 -5.79 3.85
N SER A 263 -6.65 -4.57 3.55
CA SER A 263 -6.08 -3.36 4.13
C SER A 263 -6.61 -3.07 5.53
N ILE A 264 -5.92 -2.22 6.28
CA ILE A 264 -6.35 -1.77 7.61
C ILE A 264 -7.68 -1.01 7.55
N ALA A 265 -7.98 -0.30 6.46
CA ALA A 265 -9.27 0.37 6.28
C ALA A 265 -10.41 -0.64 6.16
N GLU A 266 -10.22 -1.65 5.31
CA GLU A 266 -11.19 -2.74 5.12
C GLU A 266 -11.39 -3.53 6.42
N LEU A 267 -10.28 -3.90 7.07
CA LEU A 267 -10.29 -4.63 8.34
C LEU A 267 -10.97 -3.82 9.45
N PHE A 268 -10.69 -2.52 9.55
CA PHE A 268 -11.30 -1.64 10.54
C PHE A 268 -12.82 -1.54 10.33
N HIS A 269 -13.27 -1.38 9.08
CA HIS A 269 -14.69 -1.37 8.75
C HIS A 269 -15.37 -2.70 9.03
N GLU A 270 -14.74 -3.83 8.67
CA GLU A 270 -15.31 -5.15 8.94
C GLU A 270 -15.46 -5.41 10.46
N VAL A 271 -14.41 -5.13 11.23
CA VAL A 271 -14.36 -5.49 12.65
C VAL A 271 -15.13 -4.50 13.53
N ARG A 272 -15.15 -3.21 13.19
CA ARG A 272 -15.77 -2.16 14.01
C ARG A 272 -17.01 -1.54 13.38
N GLY A 273 -17.13 -1.58 12.05
CA GLY A 273 -18.12 -0.80 11.29
C GLY A 273 -17.91 0.71 11.43
N GLY A 274 -16.71 1.15 11.83
CA GLY A 274 -16.36 2.55 12.07
C GLY A 274 -16.00 3.32 10.81
N GLY A 275 -15.72 4.61 10.99
CA GLY A 275 -15.44 5.53 9.88
C GLY A 275 -14.03 5.39 9.34
N VAL A 276 -13.87 5.62 8.03
CA VAL A 276 -12.55 5.73 7.40
C VAL A 276 -12.44 7.09 6.70
N GLY A 277 -11.32 7.78 6.90
CA GLY A 277 -10.99 9.02 6.21
C GLY A 277 -9.66 8.96 5.51
N ILE A 278 -9.59 9.62 4.35
CA ILE A 278 -8.39 9.76 3.52
C ILE A 278 -8.23 11.25 3.21
N VAL A 279 -7.11 11.83 3.64
CA VAL A 279 -6.74 13.21 3.40
C VAL A 279 -5.35 13.24 2.80
N SER A 280 -5.15 13.96 1.70
CA SER A 280 -3.84 14.10 1.06
C SER A 280 -3.71 15.43 0.33
N THR A 281 -2.50 15.99 0.27
CA THR A 281 -2.19 17.12 -0.64
C THR A 281 -1.90 16.67 -2.09
N ALA A 282 -1.81 15.36 -2.36
CA ALA A 282 -1.74 14.82 -3.71
C ALA A 282 -3.12 14.75 -4.38
N PHE A 283 -3.14 14.37 -5.65
CA PHE A 283 -4.38 13.84 -6.22
C PHE A 283 -4.77 12.56 -5.49
N ILE A 284 -6.06 12.38 -5.16
CA ILE A 284 -6.50 11.33 -4.22
C ILE A 284 -6.31 9.90 -4.78
N ALA A 285 -6.11 9.75 -6.09
CA ALA A 285 -5.80 8.48 -6.73
C ALA A 285 -4.30 8.13 -6.72
N ASP A 286 -3.44 8.97 -6.13
CA ASP A 286 -2.01 8.67 -5.98
C ASP A 286 -1.81 7.47 -5.03
N ALA A 287 -0.61 6.89 -5.00
CA ALA A 287 -0.37 5.62 -4.32
C ALA A 287 -0.70 5.62 -2.82
N THR A 288 -0.22 6.62 -2.07
CA THR A 288 -0.40 6.65 -0.61
C THR A 288 -1.87 6.71 -0.19
N PRO A 289 -2.75 7.54 -0.79
CA PRO A 289 -4.19 7.46 -0.51
C PRO A 289 -4.84 6.23 -1.18
N GLY A 290 -4.45 5.91 -2.41
CA GLY A 290 -5.02 4.83 -3.21
C GLY A 290 -4.86 3.44 -2.59
N ALA A 291 -3.72 3.15 -1.98
CA ALA A 291 -3.43 1.84 -1.37
C ALA A 291 -4.34 1.48 -0.18
N LEU A 292 -5.13 2.43 0.37
CA LEU A 292 -6.08 2.10 1.43
C LEU A 292 -7.27 1.27 0.94
N THR A 293 -7.64 1.36 -0.34
CA THR A 293 -8.82 0.66 -0.89
C THR A 293 -8.55 -0.06 -2.20
N ALA A 294 -7.52 0.35 -2.95
CA ALA A 294 -7.25 -0.20 -4.27
C ALA A 294 -6.40 -1.48 -4.19
N HIS A 295 -6.75 -2.43 -5.04
CA HIS A 295 -6.01 -3.68 -5.23
C HIS A 295 -5.61 -3.83 -6.70
N THR A 296 -4.37 -3.44 -7.03
CA THR A 296 -3.82 -3.46 -8.39
C THR A 296 -2.29 -3.51 -8.35
N ARG A 297 -1.63 -4.28 -9.21
CA ARG A 297 -0.15 -4.20 -9.31
C ARG A 297 0.35 -2.94 -10.02
N ASN A 298 -0.56 -2.14 -10.56
CA ASN A 298 -0.26 -0.92 -11.29
C ASN A 298 -1.01 0.27 -10.68
N ARG A 299 -0.29 1.10 -9.91
CA ARG A 299 -0.78 2.36 -9.33
C ARG A 299 -1.36 3.35 -10.35
N GLY A 300 -0.97 3.24 -11.62
CA GLY A 300 -1.48 4.07 -12.72
C GLY A 300 -2.91 3.75 -13.16
N GLN A 301 -3.56 2.75 -12.56
CA GLN A 301 -4.97 2.41 -12.79
C GLN A 301 -5.93 3.39 -12.09
N TYR A 302 -5.70 4.70 -12.25
CA TYR A 302 -6.35 5.74 -11.44
C TYR A 302 -7.89 5.69 -11.45
N GLY A 303 -8.50 5.36 -12.59
CA GLY A 303 -9.95 5.15 -12.65
C GLY A 303 -10.39 4.02 -11.71
N ASN A 304 -9.73 2.86 -11.75
CA ASN A 304 -10.03 1.74 -10.85
C ASN A 304 -9.76 2.12 -9.38
N VAL A 305 -8.73 2.91 -9.10
CA VAL A 305 -8.44 3.42 -7.74
C VAL A 305 -9.61 4.27 -7.25
N VAL A 306 -10.07 5.24 -8.05
CA VAL A 306 -11.22 6.09 -7.68
C VAL A 306 -12.51 5.26 -7.52
N ASP A 307 -12.72 4.28 -8.39
CA ASP A 307 -13.86 3.36 -8.26
C ASP A 307 -13.82 2.56 -6.95
N SER A 308 -12.63 2.11 -6.54
CA SER A 308 -12.45 1.38 -5.28
C SER A 308 -12.83 2.20 -4.05
N PHE A 309 -12.64 3.53 -4.08
CA PHE A 309 -13.09 4.41 -3.00
C PHE A 309 -14.60 4.42 -2.83
N LEU A 310 -15.36 4.19 -3.89
CA LEU A 310 -16.82 4.28 -3.87
C LEU A 310 -17.49 2.90 -3.77
N ASN A 311 -16.92 1.90 -4.45
CA ASN A 311 -17.53 0.60 -4.70
C ASN A 311 -16.73 -0.58 -4.10
N GLY A 312 -15.51 -0.35 -3.63
CA GLY A 312 -14.60 -1.43 -3.23
C GLY A 312 -14.25 -2.35 -4.40
N ILE A 313 -13.91 -3.59 -4.10
CA ILE A 313 -13.62 -4.62 -5.10
C ILE A 313 -14.90 -5.39 -5.42
N THR A 314 -15.44 -5.19 -6.62
CA THR A 314 -16.71 -5.78 -7.07
C THR A 314 -16.54 -7.00 -7.97
N ASN A 315 -15.39 -7.15 -8.63
CA ASN A 315 -15.13 -8.21 -9.62
C ASN A 315 -14.55 -9.50 -9.00
N TYR A 316 -14.30 -9.53 -7.70
CA TYR A 316 -13.75 -10.68 -6.98
C TYR A 316 -14.52 -10.92 -5.69
N ALA A 317 -14.46 -12.13 -5.14
CA ALA A 317 -14.91 -12.40 -3.79
C ALA A 317 -14.04 -11.58 -2.83
N TRP A 318 -14.55 -10.46 -2.29
CA TRP A 318 -13.83 -9.57 -1.38
C TRP A 318 -14.80 -9.03 -0.30
N PRO A 319 -14.35 -8.39 0.80
CA PRO A 319 -15.22 -7.59 1.66
C PRO A 319 -16.17 -6.69 0.87
N SER A 320 -17.44 -6.64 1.29
CA SER A 320 -18.28 -5.53 0.88
C SER A 320 -17.75 -4.25 1.52
N TRP A 321 -17.52 -3.25 0.70
CA TRP A 321 -17.04 -1.94 1.12
C TRP A 321 -18.03 -0.87 0.66
N THR A 322 -18.32 0.09 1.53
CA THR A 322 -19.26 1.18 1.22
C THR A 322 -18.58 2.53 1.04
N GLY A 323 -17.25 2.54 0.96
CA GLY A 323 -16.48 3.77 0.79
C GLY A 323 -16.01 4.39 2.11
N PRO A 324 -14.89 5.16 2.10
CA PRO A 324 -14.52 6.04 3.19
C PRO A 324 -15.62 7.08 3.45
N ASP A 325 -15.79 7.49 4.71
CA ASP A 325 -16.69 8.58 5.06
C ASP A 325 -16.15 9.95 4.60
N VAL A 326 -14.83 10.09 4.48
CA VAL A 326 -14.16 11.33 4.07
C VAL A 326 -13.05 11.04 3.06
N LEU A 327 -13.04 11.78 1.95
CA LEU A 327 -11.99 11.77 0.92
C LEU A 327 -11.64 13.20 0.54
N PHE A 328 -10.47 13.70 0.93
CA PHE A 328 -10.03 15.08 0.68
C PHE A 328 -8.67 15.11 -0.03
N GLY A 329 -8.59 15.76 -1.19
CA GLY A 329 -7.34 16.00 -1.92
C GLY A 329 -7.53 16.69 -3.26
N GLY A 330 -6.60 16.47 -4.19
CA GLY A 330 -6.72 16.90 -5.59
C GLY A 330 -7.20 15.79 -6.53
N GLY A 331 -6.97 15.95 -7.83
CA GLY A 331 -7.22 14.92 -8.84
C GLY A 331 -8.56 15.04 -9.56
N ALA A 332 -9.04 16.24 -9.82
CA ALA A 332 -10.32 16.44 -10.50
C ALA A 332 -10.43 15.74 -11.87
N GLU A 333 -9.30 15.51 -12.56
CA GLU A 333 -9.29 14.85 -13.87
C GLU A 333 -9.77 13.39 -13.85
N GLN A 334 -9.76 12.73 -12.69
CA GLN A 334 -10.32 11.39 -12.51
C GLN A 334 -11.83 11.42 -12.18
N PHE A 335 -12.39 12.58 -11.82
CA PHE A 335 -13.80 12.74 -11.44
C PHE A 335 -14.65 13.35 -12.57
N ILE A 336 -14.03 14.14 -13.44
CA ILE A 336 -14.68 14.76 -14.60
C ILE A 336 -14.79 13.74 -15.76
N PRO A 337 -15.97 13.61 -16.40
CA PRO A 337 -16.18 12.70 -17.54
C PRO A 337 -15.12 12.86 -18.63
N SER A 338 -14.24 11.87 -18.73
CA SER A 338 -13.14 11.85 -19.69
C SER A 338 -12.50 10.46 -19.77
N SER A 339 -11.55 10.26 -20.68
CA SER A 339 -10.75 9.03 -20.72
C SER A 339 -9.92 8.76 -19.46
N LYS A 340 -9.78 9.73 -18.56
CA LYS A 340 -9.08 9.60 -17.27
C LYS A 340 -10.00 9.17 -16.13
N SER A 341 -11.29 9.46 -16.22
CA SER A 341 -12.31 8.97 -15.28
C SER A 341 -12.64 7.51 -15.54
N PHE A 342 -13.03 6.77 -14.51
CA PHE A 342 -13.35 5.35 -14.68
C PHE A 342 -14.53 5.17 -15.62
N GLN A 343 -14.29 4.42 -16.71
CA GLN A 343 -15.26 4.17 -17.78
C GLN A 343 -15.84 5.46 -18.42
N GLY A 344 -15.16 6.60 -18.30
CA GLY A 344 -15.66 7.87 -18.84
C GLY A 344 -16.80 8.53 -18.06
N LYS A 345 -17.12 8.04 -16.85
CA LYS A 345 -18.27 8.48 -16.06
C LYS A 345 -18.01 9.76 -15.27
N ASP A 346 -19.09 10.47 -14.93
CA ASP A 346 -19.06 11.58 -13.98
C ASP A 346 -18.98 11.04 -12.55
N TYR A 347 -17.76 10.95 -12.02
CA TYR A 347 -17.56 10.43 -10.68
C TYR A 347 -17.98 11.41 -9.60
N TYR A 348 -18.04 12.72 -9.86
CA TYR A 348 -18.70 13.61 -8.90
C TYR A 348 -20.18 13.24 -8.75
N GLN A 349 -20.87 12.94 -9.84
CA GLN A 349 -22.26 12.53 -9.79
C GLN A 349 -22.43 11.14 -9.16
N GLU A 350 -21.56 10.17 -9.44
CA GLU A 350 -21.59 8.85 -8.79
C GLU A 350 -21.45 8.96 -7.26
N PHE A 351 -20.56 9.84 -6.77
CA PHE A 351 -20.43 10.11 -5.34
C PHE A 351 -21.67 10.79 -4.75
N ARG A 352 -22.26 11.79 -5.43
CA ARG A 352 -23.54 12.39 -4.99
C ARG A 352 -24.66 11.36 -4.91
N ASN A 353 -24.75 10.46 -5.88
CA ASN A 353 -25.74 9.39 -5.91
C ASN A 353 -25.60 8.44 -4.70
N LYS A 354 -24.40 8.32 -4.13
CA LYS A 354 -24.12 7.59 -2.89
C LYS A 354 -24.20 8.44 -1.61
N GLY A 355 -24.75 9.65 -1.71
CA GLY A 355 -24.99 10.53 -0.55
C GLY A 355 -23.75 11.24 -0.02
N TYR A 356 -22.72 11.43 -0.85
CA TYR A 356 -21.59 12.28 -0.49
C TYR A 356 -21.90 13.74 -0.79
N ASN A 357 -21.56 14.62 0.16
CA ASN A 357 -21.40 16.03 -0.08
C ASN A 357 -20.12 16.27 -0.91
N VAL A 358 -20.26 16.84 -2.11
CA VAL A 358 -19.14 17.15 -3.00
C VAL A 358 -18.67 18.58 -2.79
N ILE A 359 -17.41 18.75 -2.40
CA ILE A 359 -16.78 20.00 -1.99
C ILE A 359 -15.63 20.29 -2.96
N GLN A 360 -15.51 21.54 -3.42
CA GLN A 360 -14.55 21.90 -4.47
C GLN A 360 -13.65 23.10 -4.16
N ASN A 361 -13.74 23.67 -2.95
CA ASN A 361 -12.88 24.76 -2.49
C ASN A 361 -12.88 24.85 -0.95
N ASN A 362 -11.98 25.64 -0.39
CA ASN A 362 -11.86 25.82 1.06
C ASN A 362 -13.11 26.48 1.65
N THR A 363 -13.68 27.49 0.98
CA THR A 363 -14.90 28.16 1.47
C THR A 363 -16.03 27.15 1.71
N ALA A 364 -16.26 26.25 0.75
CA ALA A 364 -17.24 25.17 0.86
C ALA A 364 -16.84 24.11 1.89
N LEU A 365 -15.54 23.81 2.05
CA LEU A 365 -15.05 22.88 3.08
C LEU A 365 -15.39 23.39 4.48
N GLN A 366 -15.16 24.68 4.75
CA GLN A 366 -15.46 25.27 6.05
C GLN A 366 -16.97 25.21 6.36
N ALA A 367 -17.80 25.50 5.36
CA ALA A 367 -19.26 25.47 5.47
C ALA A 367 -19.88 24.05 5.45
N ALA A 368 -19.11 23.02 5.10
CA ALA A 368 -19.63 21.67 4.92
C ALA A 368 -20.17 21.07 6.24
N PRO A 369 -21.32 20.35 6.18
CA PRO A 369 -21.89 19.67 7.32
C PRO A 369 -20.98 18.53 7.79
N THR A 370 -21.02 18.25 9.10
CA THR A 370 -20.24 17.15 9.70
C THR A 370 -21.02 15.84 9.82
N THR A 371 -22.30 15.84 9.43
CA THR A 371 -23.20 14.68 9.53
C THR A 371 -23.21 13.80 8.28
N GLU A 372 -22.65 14.29 7.16
CA GLU A 372 -22.68 13.63 5.86
C GLU A 372 -21.30 13.08 5.49
N ARG A 373 -21.28 12.07 4.62
CA ARG A 373 -20.02 11.67 3.97
C ARG A 373 -19.58 12.79 3.04
N SER A 374 -18.27 12.99 2.89
CA SER A 374 -17.75 14.13 2.13
C SER A 374 -16.64 13.72 1.16
N LEU A 375 -16.78 14.15 -0.09
CA LEU A 375 -15.76 14.11 -1.12
C LEU A 375 -15.31 15.55 -1.38
N GLY A 376 -14.06 15.88 -1.09
CA GLY A 376 -13.45 17.17 -1.35
C GLY A 376 -12.34 17.04 -2.38
N ILE A 377 -12.53 17.61 -3.56
CA ILE A 377 -11.51 17.65 -4.62
C ILE A 377 -11.22 19.11 -4.94
N PHE A 378 -10.00 19.57 -4.66
CA PHE A 378 -9.68 21.00 -4.59
C PHE A 378 -8.86 21.52 -5.78
N SER A 379 -8.34 20.63 -6.63
CA SER A 379 -7.59 20.99 -7.83
C SER A 379 -7.57 19.83 -8.85
N VAL A 380 -7.33 20.16 -10.12
CA VAL A 380 -6.75 19.21 -11.08
C VAL A 380 -5.33 18.87 -10.63
N SER A 381 -4.94 17.60 -10.71
CA SER A 381 -3.65 17.08 -10.21
C SER A 381 -3.45 17.35 -8.72
N ASN A 382 -2.19 17.41 -8.26
CA ASN A 382 -1.81 17.71 -6.88
C ASN A 382 -2.22 19.13 -6.47
N MET A 383 -2.47 19.32 -5.18
CA MET A 383 -2.76 20.64 -4.63
C MET A 383 -1.54 21.57 -4.69
N ALA A 384 -1.80 22.87 -4.59
CA ALA A 384 -0.76 23.89 -4.47
C ALA A 384 0.00 23.73 -3.14
N LYS A 385 1.30 24.01 -3.15
CA LYS A 385 2.17 23.80 -1.99
C LYS A 385 1.89 24.87 -0.94
N TRP A 386 2.26 24.63 0.30
CA TRP A 386 2.06 25.54 1.41
C TRP A 386 2.58 26.96 1.10
N LEU A 387 3.81 27.06 0.57
CA LEU A 387 4.40 28.35 0.20
C LEU A 387 3.59 29.04 -0.90
N ASP A 388 3.08 28.32 -1.88
CA ASP A 388 2.30 28.91 -2.96
C ASP A 388 0.92 29.38 -2.47
N ARG A 389 0.27 28.64 -1.56
CA ARG A 389 -1.01 29.03 -0.95
C ARG A 389 -0.88 30.22 0.00
N ASN A 390 0.24 30.33 0.71
CA ASN A 390 0.37 31.26 1.85
C ASN A 390 1.30 32.45 1.60
N VAL A 391 2.36 32.27 0.81
CA VAL A 391 3.42 33.27 0.59
C VAL A 391 3.41 33.77 -0.86
N TYR A 392 3.54 32.87 -1.83
CA TYR A 392 3.62 33.17 -3.26
C TYR A 392 2.28 32.98 -3.96
N LYS A 393 1.22 33.64 -3.47
CA LYS A 393 -0.17 33.42 -3.91
C LYS A 393 -0.39 33.53 -5.40
N ASN A 394 0.38 34.37 -6.10
CA ASN A 394 0.31 34.49 -7.55
C ASN A 394 0.63 33.16 -8.29
N ASN A 395 1.39 32.25 -7.67
CA ASN A 395 1.70 30.94 -8.24
C ASN A 395 0.48 30.01 -8.29
N THR A 396 -0.61 30.33 -7.59
CA THR A 396 -1.87 29.58 -7.66
C THR A 396 -2.72 29.97 -8.87
N GLN A 397 -2.38 31.05 -9.58
CA GLN A 397 -3.11 31.57 -10.75
C GLN A 397 -2.80 30.76 -12.02
N ILE A 398 -2.92 29.43 -11.96
CA ILE A 398 -2.64 28.52 -13.06
C ILE A 398 -3.97 28.16 -13.75
N PRO A 399 -4.18 28.55 -15.01
CA PRO A 399 -5.42 28.22 -15.73
C PRO A 399 -5.67 26.71 -15.81
N LYS A 400 -6.95 26.32 -15.91
CA LYS A 400 -7.40 24.92 -16.03
C LYS A 400 -7.00 24.03 -14.85
N THR A 401 -6.88 24.61 -13.65
CA THR A 401 -6.63 23.85 -12.41
C THR A 401 -7.86 23.75 -11.52
N SER A 402 -8.92 24.51 -11.82
CA SER A 402 -10.19 24.44 -11.07
C SER A 402 -10.77 23.02 -11.08
N PRO A 403 -11.21 22.50 -9.92
CA PRO A 403 -11.72 21.14 -9.81
C PRO A 403 -13.11 20.90 -10.43
N ASP A 404 -13.79 21.97 -10.84
CA ASP A 404 -15.07 21.93 -11.56
C ASP A 404 -14.93 21.68 -13.07
N GLY A 405 -13.69 21.59 -13.58
CA GLY A 405 -13.40 21.38 -15.00
C GLY A 405 -13.45 22.64 -15.86
N SER A 406 -13.63 23.81 -15.25
CA SER A 406 -13.57 25.10 -15.96
C SER A 406 -12.14 25.49 -16.33
N SER A 407 -11.99 26.54 -17.13
CA SER A 407 -10.69 27.13 -17.47
C SER A 407 -10.06 27.95 -16.33
N ALA A 408 -10.76 28.11 -15.20
CA ALA A 408 -10.32 28.91 -14.08
C ALA A 408 -9.14 28.26 -13.32
N ALA A 409 -8.50 29.07 -12.48
CA ALA A 409 -7.47 28.62 -11.55
C ALA A 409 -8.08 28.19 -10.21
N ALA A 410 -7.54 27.14 -9.60
CA ALA A 410 -7.91 26.70 -8.25
C ALA A 410 -7.22 27.57 -7.19
N VAL A 411 -7.73 28.76 -6.94
CA VAL A 411 -7.12 29.73 -6.01
C VAL A 411 -7.57 29.58 -4.55
N ASP A 412 -8.75 28.99 -4.31
CA ASP A 412 -9.33 28.80 -2.97
C ASP A 412 -9.15 27.35 -2.47
N GLN A 413 -7.90 26.90 -2.34
CA GLN A 413 -7.56 25.56 -1.87
C GLN A 413 -7.37 25.54 -0.35
N PRO A 414 -7.90 24.54 0.39
CA PRO A 414 -7.59 24.36 1.81
C PRO A 414 -6.14 23.89 1.99
N GLY A 415 -5.57 24.07 3.18
CA GLY A 415 -4.33 23.42 3.60
C GLY A 415 -4.59 22.02 4.17
N LEU A 416 -3.50 21.30 4.46
CA LEU A 416 -3.58 19.96 5.04
C LEU A 416 -4.26 20.00 6.42
N LYS A 417 -3.99 21.05 7.19
CA LYS A 417 -4.61 21.29 8.50
C LYS A 417 -6.12 21.41 8.40
N GLU A 418 -6.63 22.28 7.52
CA GLU A 418 -8.06 22.52 7.38
C GLU A 418 -8.79 21.24 6.94
N MET A 419 -8.22 20.50 6.00
CA MET A 419 -8.78 19.21 5.57
C MET A 419 -8.79 18.17 6.69
N THR A 420 -7.69 18.05 7.44
CA THR A 420 -7.55 17.05 8.51
C THR A 420 -8.53 17.30 9.65
N LEU A 421 -8.63 18.55 10.13
CA LEU A 421 -9.55 18.89 11.21
C LEU A 421 -11.01 18.67 10.81
N LYS A 422 -11.40 19.09 9.59
CA LYS A 422 -12.75 18.84 9.08
C LYS A 422 -13.02 17.34 8.92
N ALA A 423 -12.05 16.55 8.49
CA ALA A 423 -12.18 15.10 8.41
C ALA A 423 -12.40 14.48 9.79
N ILE A 424 -11.66 14.91 10.81
CA ILE A 424 -11.85 14.47 12.20
C ILE A 424 -13.26 14.81 12.68
N ASP A 425 -13.76 16.02 12.43
CA ASP A 425 -15.11 16.42 12.84
C ASP A 425 -16.19 15.54 12.23
N ILE A 426 -16.10 15.28 10.91
CA ILE A 426 -17.04 14.40 10.20
C ILE A 426 -16.97 12.98 10.77
N LEU A 427 -15.77 12.42 10.88
CA LEU A 427 -15.58 11.04 11.34
C LEU A 427 -16.03 10.85 12.79
N HIS A 428 -15.66 11.77 13.67
CA HIS A 428 -16.03 11.76 15.09
C HIS A 428 -17.55 11.89 15.25
N LYS A 429 -18.18 12.82 14.52
CA LYS A 429 -19.63 13.04 14.61
C LYS A 429 -20.44 11.86 14.07
N ARG A 430 -19.99 11.24 12.96
CA ARG A 430 -20.69 10.12 12.31
C ARG A 430 -20.44 8.77 12.98
N ASN A 431 -19.30 8.61 13.64
CA ASN A 431 -18.88 7.35 14.24
C ASN A 431 -18.58 7.47 15.74
N PRO A 432 -19.50 8.05 16.54
CA PRO A 432 -19.24 8.41 17.94
C PRO A 432 -18.92 7.19 18.79
N ASP A 433 -19.50 6.02 18.52
CA ASP A 433 -19.26 4.81 19.32
C ASP A 433 -18.22 3.87 18.70
N LYS A 434 -18.21 3.78 17.37
CA LYS A 434 -17.39 2.83 16.62
C LYS A 434 -15.96 3.31 16.41
N GLY A 435 -15.75 4.63 16.47
CA GLY A 435 -14.47 5.27 16.20
C GLY A 435 -14.12 5.34 14.73
N PHE A 436 -12.89 5.76 14.43
CA PHE A 436 -12.43 5.95 13.06
C PHE A 436 -10.94 5.65 12.83
N PHE A 437 -10.61 5.34 11.59
CA PHE A 437 -9.24 5.38 11.07
C PHE A 437 -9.12 6.55 10.08
N LEU A 438 -8.15 7.43 10.27
CA LEU A 438 -7.86 8.55 9.38
C LEU A 438 -6.41 8.49 8.92
N MET A 439 -6.19 8.53 7.61
CA MET A 439 -4.87 8.78 7.04
C MET A 439 -4.79 10.22 6.53
N SER A 440 -3.74 10.94 6.91
CA SER A 440 -3.47 12.33 6.51
C SER A 440 -2.05 12.47 5.95
N GLU A 441 -1.94 12.82 4.67
CA GLU A 441 -0.68 12.85 3.94
C GLU A 441 -0.24 14.26 3.50
N ALA A 442 1.01 14.61 3.83
CA ALA A 442 1.75 15.70 3.19
C ALA A 442 2.57 15.15 2.01
N ALA A 443 1.94 15.08 0.85
CA ALA A 443 2.47 14.36 -0.30
C ALA A 443 3.55 15.12 -1.08
N SER A 444 3.50 16.45 -1.06
CA SER A 444 4.46 17.26 -1.85
C SER A 444 5.82 17.44 -1.18
N ILE A 445 6.05 16.85 0.01
CA ILE A 445 7.39 16.72 0.57
C ILE A 445 8.26 15.94 -0.43
N ASP A 446 7.87 14.71 -0.77
CA ASP A 446 8.50 13.87 -1.80
C ASP A 446 8.59 14.57 -3.16
N LYS A 447 7.44 15.07 -3.65
CA LYS A 447 7.36 15.63 -5.01
C LYS A 447 8.31 16.81 -5.23
N MET A 448 8.51 17.64 -4.21
CA MET A 448 9.43 18.77 -4.28
C MET A 448 10.88 18.34 -4.07
N MET A 449 11.14 17.29 -3.29
CA MET A 449 12.47 16.68 -3.23
C MET A 449 12.90 16.07 -4.57
N HIS A 450 11.97 15.45 -5.31
CA HIS A 450 12.25 14.92 -6.65
C HIS A 450 12.72 16.00 -7.64
N THR A 451 12.22 17.23 -7.51
CA THR A 451 12.60 18.36 -8.35
C THR A 451 13.68 19.26 -7.72
N LEU A 452 14.23 18.87 -6.56
CA LEU A 452 15.22 19.62 -5.80
C LEU A 452 14.75 21.03 -5.35
N ASP A 453 13.44 21.21 -5.14
CA ASP A 453 12.84 22.43 -4.57
C ASP A 453 12.72 22.27 -3.05
N TYR A 454 13.84 22.47 -2.36
CA TYR A 454 13.92 22.25 -0.91
C TYR A 454 13.04 23.22 -0.10
N ASP A 455 12.84 24.44 -0.59
CA ASP A 455 12.04 25.45 0.11
C ASP A 455 10.58 25.00 0.20
N ARG A 456 10.00 24.54 -0.91
CA ARG A 456 8.65 23.97 -0.91
C ARG A 456 8.59 22.64 -0.18
N ALA A 457 9.60 21.76 -0.31
CA ALA A 457 9.63 20.49 0.40
C ALA A 457 9.61 20.67 1.93
N LEU A 458 10.44 21.60 2.45
CA LEU A 458 10.48 21.90 3.87
C LEU A 458 9.24 22.68 4.32
N GLY A 459 8.66 23.54 3.47
CA GLY A 459 7.38 24.18 3.72
C GLY A 459 6.23 23.17 3.91
N GLU A 460 6.15 22.15 3.07
CA GLU A 460 5.18 21.05 3.21
C GLU A 460 5.41 20.23 4.50
N LEU A 461 6.67 19.99 4.87
CA LEU A 461 7.00 19.29 6.12
C LEU A 461 6.56 20.10 7.36
N LEU A 462 6.77 21.42 7.33
CA LEU A 462 6.29 22.29 8.40
C LEU A 462 4.76 22.40 8.45
N GLU A 463 4.08 22.33 7.30
CA GLU A 463 2.62 22.22 7.27
C GLU A 463 2.14 20.92 7.91
N LEU A 464 2.84 19.80 7.68
CA LEU A 464 2.55 18.53 8.35
C LEU A 464 2.71 18.66 9.87
N ASP A 465 3.78 19.31 10.35
CA ASP A 465 3.99 19.52 11.79
C ASP A 465 2.90 20.41 12.41
N ASP A 466 2.53 21.51 11.76
CA ASP A 466 1.42 22.37 12.20
C ASP A 466 0.08 21.62 12.21
N THR A 467 -0.13 20.73 11.23
CA THR A 467 -1.31 19.86 11.19
C THR A 467 -1.33 18.89 12.37
N ILE A 468 -0.21 18.25 12.71
CA ILE A 468 -0.10 17.36 13.87
C ILE A 468 -0.40 18.15 15.15
N LYS A 469 0.21 19.33 15.31
CA LYS A 469 -0.01 20.21 16.46
C LYS A 469 -1.49 20.58 16.61
N ALA A 470 -2.12 21.02 15.53
CA ALA A 470 -3.52 21.42 15.52
C ALA A 470 -4.44 20.23 15.80
N THR A 471 -4.12 19.05 15.27
CA THR A 471 -4.87 17.81 15.51
C THR A 471 -4.84 17.42 16.98
N LEU A 472 -3.67 17.42 17.62
CA LEU A 472 -3.55 17.09 19.06
C LEU A 472 -4.41 18.05 19.91
N LYS A 473 -4.32 19.35 19.63
CA LYS A 473 -5.13 20.37 20.31
C LYS A 473 -6.63 20.14 20.09
N HIS A 474 -7.03 19.84 18.85
CA HIS A 474 -8.43 19.61 18.49
C HIS A 474 -8.99 18.37 19.18
N LEU A 475 -8.22 17.28 19.27
CA LEU A 475 -8.62 16.08 19.99
C LEU A 475 -8.81 16.33 21.50
N GLU A 476 -7.97 17.17 22.12
CA GLU A 476 -8.17 17.58 23.52
C GLU A 476 -9.47 18.39 23.70
N GLU A 477 -9.83 19.22 22.71
CA GLU A 477 -11.02 20.08 22.75
C GLU A 477 -12.33 19.30 22.57
N ILE A 478 -12.34 18.26 21.73
CA ILE A 478 -13.56 17.49 21.43
C ILE A 478 -13.76 16.29 22.36
N GLY A 479 -12.74 15.93 23.16
CA GLY A 479 -12.74 14.76 24.05
C GLY A 479 -12.67 13.43 23.30
#